data_AF-A0A7Y5RQZ5-F1
#
_entry.id   AF-A0A7Y5RQZ5-F1
#
_cell.length_a   1.000
_cell.length_b   1.000
_cell.length_c   1.000
_cell.angle_alpha   90.00
_cell.angle_beta   90.00
_cell.angle_gamma   90.00
#
_symmetry.space_group_name_H-M   'P 1'
#
loop_
_entity.id
_entity.type
_entity.pdbx_description
1 polymer ?
#
loop_
_entity_poly.entity_id
_entity_poly.type
_entity_poly.pdbx_seq_one_letter_code
_entity_poly.pdbx_strand_id
1 'polypeptide(L)'
;MFEHPDVRATFNKYHDKGFEIVAVSRDRSKEELRKYLGENASPWIQIHDEDNSICKAHNVVGFPTMILVDELGRVVCVNARGEILDTYLHAMLGAGEDAKKARLARGPQPEASSDEKDEPKPAKAPGKNNPKKSGGKSKP
;
A
#
# COMPACT_ATOMS: atom_id res chain seq x y z
N MET A 1 -7.91 -28.93 3.62
CA MET A 1 -7.98 -27.46 3.52
C MET A 1 -6.56 -26.95 3.70
N PHE A 2 -5.89 -26.61 2.59
CA PHE A 2 -4.48 -26.21 2.53
C PHE A 2 -4.43 -24.69 2.32
N GLU A 3 -4.49 -23.93 3.41
CA GLU A 3 -4.40 -22.45 3.40
C GLU A 3 -2.94 -21.96 3.46
N HIS A 4 -2.00 -22.85 3.79
CA HIS A 4 -0.58 -22.51 4.01
C HIS A 4 0.19 -21.97 2.79
N PRO A 5 -0.02 -22.45 1.54
CA PRO A 5 0.78 -21.96 0.41
C PRO A 5 0.43 -20.51 0.03
N ASP A 6 -0.85 -20.14 0.08
CA ASP A 6 -1.29 -18.79 -0.30
C ASP A 6 -0.81 -17.74 0.71
N VAL A 7 -0.93 -18.05 2.00
CA VAL A 7 -0.47 -17.15 3.08
C VAL A 7 1.04 -16.95 3.03
N ARG A 8 1.83 -18.00 2.76
CA ARG A 8 3.28 -17.89 2.62
C ARG A 8 3.68 -17.06 1.39
N ALA A 9 2.99 -17.23 0.27
CA ALA A 9 3.24 -16.44 -0.93
C ALA A 9 2.98 -14.95 -0.69
N THR A 10 1.86 -14.61 -0.05
CA THR A 10 1.53 -13.24 0.34
C THR A 10 2.55 -12.68 1.33
N PHE A 11 2.94 -13.46 2.34
CA PHE A 11 3.98 -13.06 3.29
C PHE A 11 5.26 -12.68 2.57
N ASN A 12 5.82 -13.57 1.74
CA ASN A 12 7.05 -13.29 1.00
C ASN A 12 6.94 -12.05 0.09
N LYS A 13 5.76 -11.75 -0.45
CA LYS A 13 5.52 -10.60 -1.35
C LYS A 13 5.51 -9.25 -0.62
N TYR A 14 5.06 -9.21 0.64
CA TYR A 14 4.85 -7.96 1.38
C TYR A 14 5.67 -7.84 2.68
N HIS A 15 6.38 -8.90 3.09
CA HIS A 15 7.11 -8.89 4.37
C HIS A 15 8.13 -7.74 4.45
N ASP A 16 8.99 -7.62 3.44
CA ASP A 16 9.98 -6.54 3.34
C ASP A 16 9.36 -5.14 3.15
N LYS A 17 8.04 -5.07 2.97
CA LYS A 17 7.27 -3.83 2.83
C LYS A 17 6.52 -3.44 4.10
N GLY A 18 6.72 -4.17 5.20
CA GLY A 18 6.11 -3.90 6.49
C GLY A 18 4.89 -4.77 6.81
N PHE A 19 4.63 -5.84 6.06
CA PHE A 19 3.61 -6.83 6.43
C PHE A 19 4.21 -7.92 7.35
N GLU A 20 3.50 -8.26 8.41
CA GLU A 20 3.87 -9.35 9.32
C GLU A 20 2.66 -10.24 9.59
N ILE A 21 2.91 -11.51 9.86
CA ILE A 21 1.90 -12.48 10.29
C ILE A 21 2.16 -12.83 11.76
N VAL A 22 1.10 -12.87 12.55
CA VAL A 22 1.13 -13.41 13.91
C VAL A 22 0.11 -14.52 13.97
N ALA A 23 0.59 -15.75 14.15
CA ALA A 23 -0.28 -16.91 14.34
C ALA A 23 -0.58 -17.08 15.83
N VAL A 24 -1.87 -17.10 16.15
CA VAL A 24 -2.36 -17.29 17.51
C VAL A 24 -2.95 -18.70 17.62
N SER A 25 -2.35 -19.54 18.45
CA SER A 25 -2.80 -20.90 18.71
C SER A 25 -3.62 -20.99 20.00
N ARG A 26 -4.70 -21.78 19.93
CA ARG A 26 -5.51 -22.25 21.06
C ARG A 26 -5.34 -23.75 21.33
N ASP A 27 -4.18 -24.30 20.99
CA ASP A 27 -3.80 -25.66 21.37
C ASP A 27 -3.88 -25.84 22.89
N ARG A 28 -4.05 -27.08 23.35
CA ARG A 28 -4.31 -27.35 24.78
C ARG A 28 -3.10 -27.02 25.64
N SER A 29 -1.90 -27.10 25.08
CA SER A 29 -0.65 -26.82 25.76
C SER A 29 0.41 -26.25 24.81
N LYS A 30 1.44 -25.63 25.37
CA LYS A 30 2.60 -25.14 24.61
C LYS A 30 3.37 -26.30 23.98
N GLU A 31 3.33 -27.48 24.59
CA GLU A 31 4.00 -28.68 24.10
C GLU A 31 3.33 -29.20 22.83
N GLU A 32 1.99 -29.20 22.77
CA GLU A 32 1.24 -29.53 21.55
C GLU A 32 1.57 -28.55 20.42
N LEU A 33 1.56 -27.25 20.71
CA LEU A 33 1.95 -26.22 19.73
C LEU A 33 3.39 -26.42 19.24
N ARG A 34 4.35 -26.66 20.16
CA ARG A 34 5.75 -26.90 19.78
C ARG A 34 5.90 -28.13 18.90
N LYS A 35 5.18 -29.22 19.20
CA LYS A 35 5.18 -30.42 18.37
C LYS A 35 4.66 -30.12 16.96
N TYR A 36 3.55 -29.39 16.86
CA TYR A 36 3.00 -28.97 15.57
C TYR A 36 4.01 -28.13 14.76
N LEU A 37 4.69 -27.18 15.40
CA LEU A 37 5.70 -26.33 14.76
C LEU A 37 6.96 -27.09 14.35
N GLY A 38 7.30 -28.19 15.03
CA GLY A 38 8.39 -29.09 14.63
C GLY A 38 8.13 -29.77 13.28
N GLU A 39 6.87 -30.04 12.96
CA GLU A 39 6.45 -30.63 11.68
C GLU A 39 6.06 -29.56 10.64
N ASN A 40 5.57 -28.40 11.09
CA ASN A 40 4.97 -27.35 10.26
C ASN A 40 5.69 -26.00 10.45
N ALA A 41 6.99 -25.99 10.14
CA ALA A 41 7.82 -24.81 10.29
C ALA A 41 7.23 -23.62 9.51
N SER A 42 7.07 -22.51 10.22
CA SER A 42 6.55 -21.26 9.68
C SER A 42 7.48 -20.11 10.09
N PRO A 43 7.79 -19.15 9.19
CA PRO A 43 8.73 -18.08 9.47
C PRO A 43 8.16 -16.98 10.38
N TRP A 44 6.84 -16.94 10.54
CA TRP A 44 6.13 -15.91 11.28
C TRP A 44 6.02 -16.21 12.78
N ILE A 45 5.69 -15.18 13.55
CA ILE A 45 5.56 -15.22 15.01
C ILE A 45 4.42 -16.15 15.43
N GLN A 46 4.64 -16.92 16.50
CA GLN A 46 3.68 -17.85 17.08
C GLN A 46 3.37 -17.44 18.53
N ILE A 47 2.10 -17.26 18.84
CA ILE A 47 1.61 -16.95 20.19
C ILE A 47 0.69 -18.07 20.64
N HIS A 48 0.90 -18.57 21.86
CA HIS A 48 -0.05 -19.48 22.51
C HIS A 48 -1.00 -18.67 23.40
N ASP A 49 -2.26 -18.56 23.00
CA ASP A 49 -3.29 -17.81 23.73
C ASP A 49 -3.89 -18.68 24.84
N GLU A 50 -3.09 -19.05 25.83
CA GLU A 50 -3.40 -20.07 26.86
C GLU A 50 -4.76 -19.85 27.56
N ASP A 51 -5.09 -18.60 27.90
CA ASP A 51 -6.29 -18.20 28.65
C ASP A 51 -7.47 -17.76 27.76
N ASN A 52 -7.33 -17.88 26.43
CA ASN A 52 -8.32 -17.45 25.43
C ASN A 52 -8.58 -15.93 25.46
N SER A 53 -7.66 -15.12 26.00
CA SER A 53 -7.84 -13.67 26.13
C SER A 53 -7.80 -12.98 24.76
N ILE A 54 -6.89 -13.38 23.88
CA ILE A 54 -6.75 -12.79 22.54
C ILE A 54 -7.96 -13.16 21.68
N CYS A 55 -8.33 -14.44 21.64
CA CYS A 55 -9.49 -14.90 20.89
C CYS A 55 -10.78 -14.22 21.37
N LYS A 56 -10.97 -14.02 22.69
CA LYS A 56 -12.13 -13.27 23.21
C LYS A 56 -12.11 -11.80 22.82
N ALA A 57 -10.96 -11.13 22.95
CA ALA A 57 -10.82 -9.71 22.61
C ALA A 57 -11.18 -9.42 21.14
N HIS A 58 -10.92 -10.38 20.26
CA HIS A 58 -11.22 -10.29 18.83
C HIS A 58 -12.49 -11.03 18.39
N ASN A 59 -13.31 -11.49 19.35
CA ASN A 59 -14.56 -12.22 19.11
C ASN A 59 -14.40 -13.41 18.14
N VAL A 60 -13.29 -14.15 18.29
CA VAL A 60 -13.00 -15.35 17.51
C VAL A 60 -13.88 -16.49 18.01
N VAL A 61 -14.78 -16.98 17.16
CA VAL A 61 -15.74 -18.06 17.48
C VAL A 61 -15.38 -19.41 16.84
N GLY A 62 -14.37 -19.45 15.96
CA GLY A 62 -13.94 -20.66 15.28
C GLY A 62 -12.57 -20.50 14.60
N PHE A 63 -11.95 -21.63 14.27
CA PHE A 63 -10.65 -21.69 13.60
C PHE A 63 -10.79 -22.36 12.23
N PRO A 64 -10.04 -21.91 11.20
CA PRO A 64 -9.17 -20.73 11.19
C PRO A 64 -9.96 -19.42 11.11
N THR A 65 -9.44 -18.36 11.74
CA THR A 65 -9.92 -16.98 11.60
C THR A 65 -8.74 -16.08 11.25
N MET A 66 -8.90 -15.22 10.22
CA MET A 66 -7.84 -14.37 9.70
C MET A 66 -8.25 -12.90 9.82
N ILE A 67 -7.56 -12.16 10.68
CA ILE A 67 -7.83 -10.74 10.94
C ILE A 67 -6.65 -9.93 10.42
N LEU A 68 -6.93 -8.97 9.54
CA LEU A 68 -5.97 -7.96 9.11
C LEU A 68 -6.15 -6.71 9.95
N VAL A 69 -5.02 -6.24 10.50
CA VAL A 69 -4.91 -5.05 11.33
C VAL A 69 -3.98 -4.07 10.64
N ASP A 70 -4.32 -2.79 10.62
CA ASP A 70 -3.47 -1.74 10.05
C ASP A 70 -2.38 -1.27 11.03
N GLU A 71 -1.50 -0.38 10.56
CA GLU A 71 -0.40 0.20 11.37
C GLU A 71 -0.87 0.99 12.61
N LEU A 72 -2.15 1.39 12.65
CA LEU A 72 -2.76 2.09 13.77
C LEU A 72 -3.46 1.14 14.75
N GLY A 73 -3.37 -0.18 14.53
CA GLY A 73 -3.99 -1.19 15.38
C GLY A 73 -5.49 -1.38 15.12
N ARG A 74 -6.02 -0.90 13.98
CA ARG A 74 -7.44 -1.03 13.65
C ARG A 74 -7.69 -2.28 12.81
N VAL A 75 -8.76 -3.00 13.11
CA VAL A 75 -9.22 -4.13 12.28
C VAL A 75 -9.80 -3.60 10.97
N VAL A 76 -9.18 -3.98 9.85
CA VAL A 76 -9.59 -3.57 8.50
C VAL A 76 -10.27 -4.70 7.73
N CYS A 77 -10.03 -5.96 8.12
CA CYS A 77 -10.72 -7.12 7.56
C CYS A 77 -10.70 -8.31 8.54
N VAL A 78 -11.81 -9.03 8.68
CA VAL A 78 -11.93 -10.23 9.55
C VAL A 78 -11.97 -11.56 8.77
N ASN A 79 -11.74 -11.49 7.46
CA ASN A 79 -11.70 -12.65 6.58
C ASN A 79 -10.57 -12.47 5.55
N ALA A 80 -9.42 -12.00 6.02
CA ALA A 80 -8.31 -11.60 5.17
C ALA A 80 -7.56 -12.83 4.65
N ARG A 81 -7.99 -13.37 3.51
CA ARG A 81 -7.38 -14.51 2.84
C ARG A 81 -7.44 -14.37 1.32
N GLY A 82 -6.57 -15.10 0.62
CA GLY A 82 -6.51 -15.12 -0.84
C GLY A 82 -6.45 -13.70 -1.45
N GLU A 83 -7.25 -13.48 -2.49
CA GLU A 83 -7.32 -12.20 -3.19
C GLU A 83 -7.76 -11.02 -2.32
N ILE A 84 -8.59 -11.27 -1.29
CA ILE A 84 -9.02 -10.22 -0.35
C ILE A 84 -7.79 -9.68 0.38
N LEU A 85 -6.97 -10.56 0.92
CA LEU A 85 -5.74 -10.17 1.61
C LEU A 85 -4.78 -9.43 0.68
N ASP A 86 -4.55 -9.96 -0.53
CA ASP A 86 -3.65 -9.32 -1.51
C ASP A 86 -4.14 -7.91 -1.89
N THR A 87 -5.45 -7.73 -2.05
CA THR A 87 -6.04 -6.43 -2.40
C THR A 87 -5.79 -5.39 -1.31
N TYR A 88 -6.04 -5.73 -0.04
CA TYR A 88 -5.79 -4.81 1.07
C TYR A 88 -4.30 -4.47 1.20
N LEU A 89 -3.42 -5.47 1.13
CA LEU A 89 -1.97 -5.27 1.25
C LEU A 89 -1.41 -4.48 0.06
N HIS A 90 -1.91 -4.70 -1.15
CA HIS A 90 -1.53 -3.92 -2.32
C HIS A 90 -1.94 -2.45 -2.15
N ALA A 91 -3.17 -2.18 -1.70
CA ALA A 91 -3.63 -0.82 -1.45
C ALA A 91 -2.83 -0.10 -0.37
N MET A 92 -2.42 -0.82 0.69
CA MET A 92 -1.70 -0.25 1.83
C MET A 92 -0.19 -0.13 1.59
N LEU A 93 0.42 -1.12 0.93
CA LEU A 93 1.88 -1.29 0.86
C LEU A 93 2.44 -1.34 -0.59
N GLY A 94 1.58 -1.45 -1.61
CA GLY A 94 1.97 -1.59 -3.02
C GLY A 94 2.14 -0.27 -3.78
N ALA A 95 1.42 0.79 -3.39
CA ALA A 95 1.29 2.04 -4.15
C ALA A 95 2.62 2.71 -4.54
N GLY A 96 3.64 2.63 -3.69
CA GLY A 96 4.98 3.19 -3.98
C GLY A 96 5.78 2.39 -5.02
N GLU A 97 5.55 1.07 -5.11
CA GLU A 97 6.26 0.19 -6.03
C GLU A 97 5.63 0.23 -7.43
N ASP A 98 4.31 0.35 -7.53
CA ASP A 98 3.61 0.47 -8.80
C ASP A 98 3.93 1.79 -9.49
N ALA A 99 4.04 2.88 -8.74
CA ALA A 99 4.51 4.16 -9.27
C ALA A 99 5.95 4.05 -9.81
N LYS A 100 6.82 3.28 -9.14
CA LYS A 100 8.21 3.05 -9.55
C LYS A 100 8.30 2.16 -10.79
N LYS A 101 7.50 1.09 -10.86
CA LYS A 101 7.38 0.21 -12.05
C LYS A 101 6.77 0.93 -13.23
N ALA A 102 5.73 1.73 -13.02
CA ALA A 102 5.13 2.57 -14.06
C ALA A 102 6.10 3.62 -14.60
N ARG A 103 6.97 4.18 -13.75
CA ARG A 103 8.05 5.09 -14.16
C ARG A 103 9.15 4.37 -14.94
N LEU A 104 9.54 3.16 -14.53
CA LEU A 104 10.54 2.35 -15.23
C LEU A 104 10.03 1.85 -16.59
N ALA A 105 8.76 1.43 -16.67
CA ALA A 105 8.11 0.99 -17.90
C ALA A 105 7.89 2.13 -18.92
N ARG A 106 7.83 3.40 -18.47
CA ARG A 106 7.78 4.58 -19.35
C ARG A 106 9.15 5.01 -19.88
N GLY A 107 10.25 4.38 -19.46
CA GLY A 107 11.61 4.81 -19.80
C GLY A 107 12.01 6.15 -19.15
N PRO A 108 13.30 6.52 -19.17
CA PRO A 108 13.75 7.80 -18.63
C PRO A 108 13.07 8.92 -19.42
N GLN A 109 12.29 9.76 -18.73
CA GLN A 109 11.88 11.03 -19.30
C GLN A 109 13.12 11.92 -19.34
N PRO A 110 13.41 12.61 -20.46
CA PRO A 110 14.50 13.58 -20.47
C PRO A 110 14.20 14.60 -19.38
N GLU A 111 15.11 14.70 -18.41
CA GLU A 111 15.07 15.73 -17.39
C GLU A 111 14.97 17.08 -18.11
N ALA A 112 13.89 17.80 -17.87
CA ALA A 112 13.77 19.18 -18.32
C ALA A 112 14.87 19.97 -17.60
N SER A 113 16.00 20.15 -18.28
CA SER A 113 17.01 21.13 -17.92
C SER A 113 16.37 22.51 -18.05
N SER A 114 15.88 23.00 -16.92
CA SER A 114 15.59 24.41 -16.74
C SER A 114 16.91 25.15 -16.57
N ASP A 115 17.48 25.60 -17.69
CA ASP A 115 18.37 26.75 -17.70
C ASP A 115 17.74 27.87 -18.52
N GLU A 116 17.91 29.05 -17.97
CA GLU A 116 17.01 30.19 -18.01
C GLU A 116 17.46 31.25 -19.03
N LYS A 117 16.48 31.87 -19.71
CA LYS A 117 16.44 33.21 -20.33
C LYS A 117 17.56 33.65 -21.27
N ASP A 118 17.20 33.94 -22.53
CA ASP A 118 17.65 35.17 -23.18
C ASP A 118 16.69 35.67 -24.27
N GLU A 119 16.62 37.00 -24.41
CA GLU A 119 15.58 37.86 -24.99
C GLU A 119 15.13 37.61 -26.45
N PRO A 120 13.90 38.04 -26.85
CA PRO A 120 13.57 38.27 -28.25
C PRO A 120 13.95 39.70 -28.69
N LYS A 121 14.85 39.80 -29.67
CA LYS A 121 15.24 41.03 -30.37
C LYS A 121 14.18 41.43 -31.42
N PRO A 122 13.78 42.72 -31.59
CA PRO A 122 12.73 43.09 -32.53
C PRO A 122 13.26 43.52 -33.91
N ALA A 123 12.56 43.13 -34.97
CA ALA A 123 12.58 43.70 -36.33
C ALA A 123 11.31 43.18 -37.04
N LYS A 124 10.44 43.93 -37.73
CA LYS A 124 10.52 45.19 -38.47
C LYS A 124 9.09 45.76 -38.63
N ALA A 125 8.95 47.09 -38.62
CA ALA A 125 7.84 47.84 -39.24
C ALA A 125 7.99 47.81 -40.79
N PRO A 126 7.03 48.25 -41.66
CA PRO A 126 5.95 49.23 -41.38
C PRO A 126 4.57 48.94 -42.06
N GLY A 127 3.52 49.66 -41.63
CA GLY A 127 2.23 49.63 -42.33
C GLY A 127 1.10 50.45 -41.71
N LYS A 128 1.16 51.77 -41.91
CA LYS A 128 0.08 52.79 -41.96
C LYS A 128 -1.37 52.33 -41.63
N ASN A 129 -1.99 52.92 -40.59
CA ASN A 129 -3.06 53.92 -40.69
C ASN A 129 -3.88 54.03 -39.38
N ASN A 130 -3.96 55.26 -38.86
CA ASN A 130 -4.96 55.77 -37.90
C ASN A 130 -6.25 56.14 -38.70
N PRO A 131 -7.43 56.52 -38.13
CA PRO A 131 -7.62 57.01 -36.76
C PRO A 131 -8.95 56.70 -36.02
N LYS A 132 -8.85 56.81 -34.68
CA LYS A 132 -9.75 57.53 -33.74
C LYS A 132 -11.13 57.00 -33.32
N LYS A 133 -11.35 57.20 -32.00
CA LYS A 133 -12.61 57.50 -31.24
C LYS A 133 -13.51 56.30 -30.93
N SER A 134 -14.17 56.16 -29.77
CA SER A 134 -14.38 57.04 -28.61
C SER A 134 -15.11 56.28 -27.48
N GLY A 135 -14.85 56.67 -26.22
CA GLY A 135 -15.79 56.58 -25.09
C GLY A 135 -15.80 55.23 -24.33
N GLY A 136 -15.81 55.17 -23.01
CA GLY A 136 -15.87 56.19 -21.96
C GLY A 136 -16.00 55.53 -20.59
N LYS A 137 -15.50 56.23 -19.55
CA LYS A 137 -15.97 56.32 -18.15
C LYS A 137 -16.23 54.99 -17.39
N SER A 138 -15.35 54.63 -16.46
CA SER A 138 -15.35 55.04 -15.03
C SER A 138 -16.23 54.16 -14.13
N LYS A 139 -15.49 53.39 -13.30
CA LYS A 139 -15.71 52.99 -11.89
C LYS A 139 -16.56 53.95 -11.03
N PRO A 140 -16.98 53.59 -9.78
CA PRO A 140 -16.30 52.74 -8.79
C PRO A 140 -16.76 51.29 -8.66
#